data_AF-A0A368JQA2-F1
#
_entry.id   AF-A0A368JQA2-F1
#
_cell.length_a   1.000
_cell.length_b   1.000
_cell.length_c   1.000
_cell.angle_alpha   90.00
_cell.angle_beta   90.00
_cell.angle_gamma   90.00
#
_symmetry.space_group_name_H-M   'P 1'
#
loop_
_entity.id
_entity.type
_entity.pdbx_description
1 polymer ?
#
loop_
_entity_poly.entity_id
_entity_poly.type
_entity_poly.pdbx_seq_one_letter_code
_entity_poly.pdbx_strand_id
1 'polypeptide(L)'
;MNTMEPLKNSIADLEMYQLENCHSENKRWALALTSYEQEIEQLMTLLDDVLEQFNHQNLRQRAFDYQQSLNRLKVWFTRLHTDLICDRSTCVSATPLPCGESQFGRYKAIPSQFAGLSDEFSKTKAGCYQFLSVVVQLNLM
;
A
#
# COMPACT_ATOMS: atom_id res chain seq x y z
N MET A 1 2.10 36.91 47.09
CA MET A 1 1.86 36.79 45.64
C MET A 1 1.78 35.31 45.33
N ASN A 2 0.57 34.75 45.25
CA ASN A 2 0.36 33.36 44.87
C ASN A 2 0.31 33.29 43.34
N THR A 3 1.34 32.71 42.75
CA THR A 3 1.37 32.33 41.33
C THR A 3 0.45 31.11 41.17
N MET A 4 -0.75 31.33 40.63
CA MET A 4 -1.59 30.26 40.10
C MET A 4 -0.91 29.71 38.85
N GLU A 5 -0.35 28.50 38.97
CA GLU A 5 0.01 27.70 37.79
C GLU A 5 -1.27 27.41 36.98
N PRO A 6 -1.26 27.61 35.66
CA PRO A 6 -2.41 27.25 34.84
C PRO A 6 -2.54 25.72 34.85
N LEU A 7 -3.71 25.23 35.26
CA LEU A 7 -4.06 23.81 35.13
C LEU A 7 -3.88 23.39 33.67
N LYS A 8 -2.83 22.61 33.43
CA LYS A 8 -2.59 21.93 32.16
C LYS A 8 -3.75 20.96 31.92
N ASN A 9 -4.65 21.29 30.99
CA ASN A 9 -5.82 20.48 30.66
C ASN A 9 -5.39 19.17 29.98
N SER A 10 -5.01 18.17 30.77
CA SER A 10 -4.55 16.84 30.31
C SER A 10 -5.53 16.12 29.37
N ILE A 11 -6.83 16.45 29.41
CA ILE A 11 -7.84 15.85 28.52
C ILE A 11 -7.70 16.40 27.10
N ALA A 12 -7.51 17.71 26.95
CA ALA A 12 -7.31 18.34 25.63
C ALA A 12 -5.97 17.91 25.00
N ASP A 13 -4.93 17.74 25.83
CA ASP A 13 -3.63 17.22 25.38
C ASP A 13 -3.75 15.76 24.87
N LEU A 14 -4.56 14.93 25.54
CA LEU A 14 -4.81 13.54 25.14
C LEU A 14 -5.60 13.44 23.83
N GLU A 15 -6.63 14.27 23.66
CA GLU A 15 -7.45 14.34 22.45
C GLU A 15 -6.63 14.79 21.23
N MET A 16 -5.77 15.80 21.41
CA MET A 16 -4.87 16.29 20.37
C MET A 16 -3.83 15.22 19.97
N TYR A 17 -3.26 14.49 20.93
CA TYR A 17 -2.33 13.40 20.65
C TYR A 17 -2.98 12.25 19.87
N GLN A 18 -4.20 11.85 20.24
CA GLN A 18 -4.93 10.79 19.53
C GLN A 18 -5.27 11.18 18.08
N LEU A 19 -5.58 12.46 17.88
CA LEU A 19 -5.83 13.04 16.57
C LEU A 19 -4.57 13.00 15.70
N GLU A 20 -3.45 13.54 16.19
CA GLU A 20 -2.17 13.53 15.48
C GLU A 20 -1.74 12.11 15.11
N ASN A 21 -1.79 11.18 16.07
CA ASN A 21 -1.41 9.79 15.84
C ASN A 21 -2.25 9.14 14.72
N CYS A 22 -3.55 9.42 14.70
CA CYS A 22 -4.44 8.88 13.69
C CYS A 22 -4.17 9.45 12.29
N HIS A 23 -3.90 10.75 12.16
CA HIS A 23 -3.50 11.37 10.90
C HIS A 23 -2.15 10.81 10.41
N SER A 24 -1.18 10.65 11.31
CA SER A 24 0.12 10.04 11.02
C SER A 24 -0.02 8.59 10.53
N GLU A 25 -0.85 7.79 11.20
CA GLU A 25 -1.10 6.40 10.82
C GLU A 25 -1.83 6.27 9.47
N ASN A 26 -2.84 7.09 9.21
CA ASN A 26 -3.49 7.13 7.89
C ASN A 26 -2.48 7.46 6.79
N LYS A 27 -1.63 8.47 6.99
CA LYS A 27 -0.57 8.84 6.05
C LYS A 27 0.45 7.71 5.86
N ARG A 28 0.85 7.04 6.95
CA ARG A 28 1.77 5.90 6.91
C ARG A 28 1.21 4.77 6.04
N TRP A 29 -0.06 4.43 6.23
CA TRP A 29 -0.72 3.40 5.42
C TRP A 29 -0.95 3.81 3.97
N ALA A 30 -1.26 5.08 3.70
CA ALA A 30 -1.35 5.62 2.35
C ALA A 30 -0.03 5.37 1.58
N LEU A 31 1.08 5.81 2.17
CA LEU A 31 2.41 5.65 1.57
C LEU A 31 2.78 4.17 1.37
N ALA A 32 2.47 3.32 2.36
CA ALA A 32 2.72 1.90 2.25
C ALA A 32 1.95 1.29 1.07
N LEU A 33 0.64 1.52 0.97
CA LEU A 33 -0.18 0.98 -0.10
C LEU A 33 0.27 1.47 -1.48
N THR A 34 0.57 2.76 -1.63
CA THR A 34 1.11 3.31 -2.88
C THR A 34 2.44 2.64 -3.28
N SER A 35 3.33 2.35 -2.33
CA SER A 35 4.59 1.64 -2.62
C SER A 35 4.33 0.25 -3.21
N TYR A 36 3.38 -0.51 -2.65
CA TYR A 36 3.04 -1.84 -3.16
C TYR A 36 2.42 -1.75 -4.56
N GLU A 37 1.55 -0.78 -4.81
CA GLU A 37 0.97 -0.55 -6.13
C GLU A 37 2.04 -0.25 -7.19
N GLN A 38 2.99 0.64 -6.87
CA GLN A 38 4.10 0.99 -7.76
C GLN A 38 5.02 -0.20 -8.04
N GLU A 39 5.35 -0.99 -7.03
CA GLU A 39 6.18 -2.19 -7.21
C GLU A 39 5.48 -3.25 -8.08
N ILE A 40 4.15 -3.40 -7.92
CA ILE A 40 3.36 -4.29 -8.78
C ILE A 40 3.38 -3.79 -10.22
N GLU A 41 3.18 -2.49 -10.45
CA GLU A 41 3.24 -1.89 -11.79
C GLU A 41 4.60 -2.12 -12.46
N GLN A 42 5.69 -1.91 -11.74
CA GLN A 42 7.04 -2.17 -12.24
C GLN A 42 7.22 -3.64 -12.67
N LEU A 43 6.78 -4.59 -11.83
CA LEU A 43 6.86 -6.02 -12.18
C LEU A 43 6.01 -6.37 -13.39
N MET A 44 4.82 -5.77 -13.52
CA MET A 44 3.96 -5.99 -14.68
C MET A 44 4.62 -5.49 -15.97
N THR A 45 5.23 -4.30 -15.96
CA THR A 45 5.98 -3.78 -17.12
C THR A 45 7.11 -4.71 -17.53
N LEU A 46 7.88 -5.24 -16.57
CA LEU A 46 8.96 -6.20 -16.88
C LEU A 46 8.42 -7.51 -17.50
N LEU A 47 7.23 -7.95 -17.10
CA LEU A 47 6.61 -9.14 -17.67
C LEU A 47 6.05 -8.86 -19.07
N ASP A 48 5.52 -7.67 -19.32
CA ASP A 48 5.09 -7.23 -20.65
C ASP A 48 6.26 -7.25 -21.64
N ASP A 49 7.43 -6.73 -21.24
CA ASP A 49 8.65 -6.79 -22.06
C ASP A 49 9.02 -8.24 -22.43
N VAL A 50 8.87 -9.19 -21.50
CA VAL A 50 9.11 -10.62 -21.78
C VAL A 50 8.07 -11.18 -22.75
N LEU A 51 6.81 -10.79 -22.61
CA LEU A 51 5.74 -11.22 -23.52
C LEU A 51 5.89 -10.65 -24.92
N GLU A 52 6.51 -9.48 -25.06
CA GLU A 52 6.81 -8.89 -26.38
C GLU A 52 8.05 -9.53 -27.02
N GLN A 53 9.09 -9.81 -26.25
CA GLN A 53 10.38 -10.27 -26.78
C GLN A 53 10.44 -11.78 -27.03
N PHE A 54 9.69 -12.60 -26.29
CA PHE A 54 9.82 -14.06 -26.34
C PHE A 54 8.58 -14.77 -26.90
N ASN A 55 8.81 -15.66 -27.86
CA ASN A 55 7.78 -16.49 -28.49
C ASN A 55 7.69 -17.94 -27.94
N HIS A 56 8.47 -18.27 -26.91
CA HIS A 56 8.39 -19.60 -26.28
C HIS A 56 7.11 -19.74 -25.46
N GLN A 57 6.24 -20.67 -25.86
CA GLN A 57 4.92 -20.91 -25.26
C GLN A 57 4.97 -21.05 -23.73
N ASN A 58 5.93 -21.81 -23.20
CA ASN A 58 6.05 -22.04 -21.75
C ASN A 58 6.47 -20.78 -20.98
N LEU A 59 7.34 -19.94 -21.56
CA LEU A 59 7.75 -18.67 -20.93
C LEU A 59 6.62 -17.66 -20.96
N ARG A 60 5.89 -17.57 -22.08
CA ARG A 60 4.73 -16.69 -22.21
C ARG A 60 3.63 -17.07 -21.23
N GLN A 61 3.30 -18.36 -21.12
CA GLN A 61 2.27 -18.82 -20.18
C GLN A 61 2.65 -18.44 -18.75
N ARG A 62 3.90 -18.70 -18.35
CA ARG A 62 4.35 -18.38 -16.99
C ARG A 62 4.38 -16.87 -16.71
N ALA A 63 4.78 -16.05 -17.68
CA ALA A 63 4.72 -14.59 -17.56
C ALA A 63 3.27 -14.11 -17.41
N PHE A 64 2.34 -14.67 -18.19
CA PHE A 64 0.91 -14.37 -18.10
C PHE A 64 0.31 -14.75 -16.74
N ASP A 65 0.68 -15.92 -16.19
CA ASP A 65 0.21 -16.37 -14.88
C ASP A 65 0.66 -15.41 -13.76
N TYR A 66 1.90 -14.92 -13.83
CA TYR A 66 2.40 -13.90 -12.91
C TYR A 66 1.69 -12.55 -13.09
N GLN A 67 1.48 -12.11 -14.34
CA GLN A 67 0.78 -10.86 -14.61
C GLN A 67 -0.66 -10.90 -14.08
N GLN A 68 -1.36 -12.03 -14.23
CA GLN A 68 -2.70 -12.21 -13.69
C GLN A 68 -2.69 -12.15 -12.14
N SER A 69 -1.71 -12.78 -11.51
CA SER A 69 -1.57 -12.77 -10.04
C SER A 69 -1.27 -11.37 -9.51
N LEU A 70 -0.34 -10.66 -10.15
CA LEU A 70 0.00 -9.27 -9.84
C LEU A 70 -1.18 -8.33 -10.05
N ASN A 71 -1.95 -8.48 -11.12
CA ASN A 71 -3.13 -7.67 -11.36
C ASN A 71 -4.22 -7.90 -10.29
N ARG A 72 -4.41 -9.14 -9.82
CA ARG A 72 -5.32 -9.42 -8.69
C ARG A 72 -4.86 -8.71 -7.41
N LEU A 73 -3.56 -8.79 -7.10
CA LEU A 73 -2.99 -8.10 -5.95
C LEU A 73 -3.14 -6.57 -6.06
N LYS A 74 -2.91 -6.00 -7.25
CA LYS A 74 -3.10 -4.57 -7.51
C LYS A 74 -4.51 -4.13 -7.18
N VAL A 75 -5.52 -4.85 -7.68
CA VAL A 75 -6.93 -4.55 -7.40
C VAL A 75 -7.23 -4.58 -5.90
N TRP A 76 -6.63 -5.51 -5.15
CA TRP A 76 -6.80 -5.57 -3.70
C TRP A 76 -6.13 -4.41 -2.96
N PHE A 77 -4.88 -4.07 -3.30
CA PHE A 77 -4.19 -2.92 -2.69
C PHE A 77 -4.91 -1.61 -3.01
N THR A 78 -5.39 -1.44 -4.25
CA THR A 78 -6.17 -0.28 -4.63
C THR A 78 -7.49 -0.19 -3.88
N ARG A 79 -8.18 -1.31 -3.62
CA ARG A 79 -9.38 -1.30 -2.77
C ARG A 79 -9.06 -0.90 -1.33
N LEU A 80 -8.00 -1.45 -0.74
CA LEU A 80 -7.57 -1.02 0.60
C LEU A 80 -7.27 0.48 0.63
N HIS A 81 -6.63 0.99 -0.41
CA HIS A 81 -6.33 2.41 -0.53
C HIS A 81 -7.62 3.22 -0.65
N THR A 82 -8.52 2.90 -1.57
CA THR A 82 -9.74 3.69 -1.81
C THR A 82 -10.76 3.62 -0.67
N ASP A 83 -10.85 2.48 0.02
CA ASP A 83 -11.93 2.22 0.97
C ASP A 83 -11.56 2.61 2.41
N LEU A 84 -10.26 2.57 2.73
CA LEU A 84 -9.75 2.69 4.10
C LEU A 84 -8.76 3.84 4.31
N ILE A 85 -8.25 4.47 3.24
CA ILE A 85 -7.36 5.63 3.33
C ILE A 85 -8.10 6.91 2.96
N CYS A 86 -7.90 7.93 3.79
CA CYS A 86 -8.32 9.29 3.49
C CYS A 86 -7.24 9.97 2.61
N ASP A 87 -7.32 9.82 1.29
CA ASP A 87 -6.40 10.43 0.30
C ASP A 87 -7.02 11.64 -0.42
N ARG A 88 -8.36 11.71 -0.48
CA ARG A 88 -9.08 12.65 -1.34
C ARG A 88 -9.15 14.06 -0.75
N SER A 89 -9.41 15.04 -1.61
CA SER A 89 -9.70 16.44 -1.26
C SER A 89 -10.82 16.60 -0.21
N THR A 90 -11.68 15.61 -0.03
CA THR A 90 -12.71 15.56 1.02
C THR A 90 -12.14 15.40 2.43
N CYS A 91 -10.88 14.98 2.55
CA CYS A 91 -10.15 14.82 3.80
C CYS A 91 -9.33 16.07 4.17
N VAL A 92 -9.21 17.03 3.24
CA VAL A 92 -8.47 18.27 3.42
C VAL A 92 -9.42 19.31 4.01
N SER A 93 -9.57 19.28 5.32
CA SER A 93 -10.21 20.35 6.08
C SER A 93 -9.14 21.28 6.64
N ALA A 94 -9.43 22.59 6.67
CA ALA A 94 -8.55 23.59 7.28
C ALA A 94 -8.34 23.36 8.79
N THR A 95 -9.21 22.55 9.41
CA THR A 95 -9.13 22.09 10.80
C THR A 95 -8.93 20.57 10.83
N PRO A 96 -8.10 20.01 11.73
CA PRO A 96 -7.94 18.57 11.82
C PRO A 96 -9.28 17.91 12.22
N LEU A 97 -9.88 17.13 11.32
CA LEU A 97 -11.14 16.43 11.58
C LEU A 97 -10.91 15.30 12.60
N PRO A 98 -11.83 15.12 13.57
CA PRO A 98 -11.74 14.04 14.55
C PRO A 98 -11.78 12.68 13.85
N CYS A 99 -11.01 11.73 14.34
CA CYS A 99 -10.87 10.42 13.70
C CYS A 99 -12.12 9.54 13.69
N GLY A 100 -13.17 9.95 14.40
CA GLY A 100 -14.51 9.36 14.32
C GLY A 100 -15.30 9.79 13.07
N GLU A 101 -14.94 10.91 12.42
CA GLU A 101 -15.73 11.53 11.34
C GLU A 101 -15.41 11.01 9.92
N SER A 102 -15.03 9.73 9.84
CA SER A 102 -15.47 8.80 8.78
C SER A 102 -14.50 8.27 7.72
N GLN A 103 -13.22 8.64 7.65
CA GLN A 103 -12.25 7.91 6.79
C GLN A 103 -10.86 7.75 7.42
N PHE A 104 -10.37 8.75 8.16
CA PHE A 104 -9.08 8.66 8.85
C PHE A 104 -9.00 7.52 9.88
N GLY A 105 -10.10 7.12 10.52
CA GLY A 105 -10.08 6.01 11.49
C GLY A 105 -10.10 4.61 10.87
N ARG A 106 -10.35 4.50 9.56
CA ARG A 106 -10.59 3.20 8.89
C ARG A 106 -9.31 2.42 8.63
N TYR A 107 -8.14 3.06 8.67
CA TYR A 107 -6.85 2.37 8.55
C TYR A 107 -6.68 1.26 9.59
N LYS A 108 -7.38 1.32 10.73
CA LYS A 108 -7.33 0.29 11.78
C LYS A 108 -7.76 -1.10 11.27
N ALA A 109 -8.53 -1.16 10.19
CA ALA A 109 -8.92 -2.41 9.52
C ALA A 109 -7.89 -2.91 8.48
N ILE A 110 -6.85 -2.12 8.16
CA ILE A 110 -5.82 -2.47 7.18
C ILE A 110 -4.89 -3.58 7.68
N PRO A 111 -4.33 -3.56 8.91
CA PRO A 111 -3.34 -4.56 9.32
C PRO A 111 -3.78 -6.02 9.12
N SER A 112 -5.04 -6.34 9.42
CA SER A 112 -5.57 -7.70 9.29
C SER A 112 -5.73 -8.15 7.84
N GLN A 113 -6.13 -7.25 6.94
CA GLN A 113 -6.28 -7.54 5.51
C GLN A 113 -4.93 -7.51 4.79
N PHE A 114 -4.04 -6.63 5.23
CA PHE A 114 -2.75 -6.38 4.60
C PHE A 114 -1.78 -7.53 4.80
N ALA A 115 -1.73 -8.16 5.99
CA ALA A 115 -0.75 -9.22 6.27
C ALA A 115 -0.82 -10.39 5.26
N GLY A 116 -2.03 -10.85 4.93
CA GLY A 116 -2.21 -11.90 3.92
C GLY A 116 -1.79 -11.45 2.51
N LEU A 117 -2.17 -10.22 2.13
CA LEU A 117 -1.83 -9.65 0.83
C LEU A 117 -0.33 -9.38 0.67
N SER A 118 0.34 -8.91 1.73
CA SER A 118 1.79 -8.66 1.71
C SER A 118 2.59 -9.95 1.60
N ASP A 119 2.13 -11.03 2.23
CA ASP A 119 2.74 -12.35 2.11
C ASP A 119 2.57 -12.93 0.70
N GLU A 120 1.36 -12.82 0.14
CA GLU A 120 1.08 -13.25 -1.23
C GLU A 120 1.88 -12.44 -2.24
N PHE A 121 1.97 -11.12 -2.05
CA PHE A 121 2.81 -10.26 -2.88
C PHE A 121 4.28 -10.64 -2.76
N SER A 122 4.81 -10.86 -1.56
CA SER A 122 6.22 -11.23 -1.36
C SER A 122 6.59 -12.53 -2.07
N LYS A 123 5.71 -13.54 -1.99
CA LYS A 123 5.88 -14.81 -2.71
C LYS A 123 5.83 -14.63 -4.22
N THR A 124 4.84 -13.87 -4.71
CA THR A 124 4.68 -13.59 -6.15
C THR A 124 5.87 -12.82 -6.69
N LYS A 125 6.31 -11.77 -5.99
CA LYS A 125 7.49 -10.96 -6.30
C LYS A 125 8.75 -11.80 -6.39
N ALA A 126 9.02 -12.64 -5.39
CA ALA A 126 10.18 -13.53 -5.42
C ALA A 126 10.14 -14.49 -6.63
N GLY A 127 8.97 -15.06 -6.92
CA GLY A 127 8.75 -15.91 -8.08
C GLY A 127 8.96 -15.19 -9.42
N CYS A 128 8.47 -13.94 -9.53
CA CYS A 128 8.68 -13.09 -10.71
C CYS A 128 10.15 -12.81 -10.93
N TYR A 129 10.90 -12.36 -9.91
CA TYR A 129 12.33 -12.07 -10.07
C TYR A 129 13.15 -13.32 -10.42
N GLN A 130 12.84 -14.46 -9.81
CA GLN A 130 13.50 -15.71 -10.17
C GLN A 130 13.24 -16.07 -11.64
N PHE A 131 12.00 -15.90 -12.10
CA PHE A 131 11.63 -16.13 -13.50
C PHE A 131 12.35 -15.16 -14.45
N LEU A 132 12.31 -13.86 -14.16
CA LEU A 132 12.97 -12.83 -14.96
C LEU A 132 14.49 -13.06 -15.03
N SER A 133 15.12 -13.48 -13.93
CA SER A 133 16.54 -13.82 -13.92
C SER A 133 16.88 -14.96 -14.89
N VAL A 134 16.05 -16.00 -14.95
CA VAL A 134 16.22 -17.10 -15.91
C VAL A 134 16.03 -16.61 -17.35
N VAL A 135 15.03 -15.76 -17.59
CA VAL A 135 14.76 -15.20 -18.93
C VAL A 135 15.93 -14.35 -19.41
N VAL A 136 16.50 -13.51 -18.55
CA VAL A 136 17.70 -12.72 -18.87
C VAL A 136 18.91 -13.61 -19.13
N GLN A 137 19.11 -14.68 -18.36
CA GLN A 137 20.19 -15.65 -18.61
C GLN A 137 20.05 -16.36 -19.96
N LEU A 138 18.82 -16.67 -20.39
CA LEU A 138 18.54 -17.26 -21.70
C LEU A 138 18.79 -16.26 -22.85
N ASN A 139 18.70 -14.96 -22.61
CA ASN A 139 18.96 -13.88 -23.58
C ASN A 139 20.44 -13.48 -23.69
N LEU A 140 21.33 -14.04 -22.86
CA LEU A 140 22.76 -13.72 -22.83
C LEU A 140 23.65 -14.78 -23.54
N MET A 141 23.06 -15.69 -24.31
CA MET A 141 23.76 -16.59 -25.24
C MET A 141 23.29 -16.35 -26.67
#